data_AF-A0A3A4V341-F1
#
_entry.id   AF-A0A3A4V341-F1
#
_cell.length_a   1.000
_cell.length_b   1.000
_cell.length_c   1.000
_cell.angle_alpha   90.00
_cell.angle_beta   90.00
_cell.angle_gamma   90.00
#
_symmetry.space_group_name_H-M   'P 1'
#
loop_
_entity.id
_entity.type
_entity.pdbx_description
1 polymer ?
#
loop_
_entity_poly.entity_id
_entity_poly.type
_entity_poly.pdbx_seq_one_letter_code
_entity_poly.pdbx_strand_id
1 'polypeptide(L)'
;METQTKIQKITSKGQITLPVSWRKKFNARQIMIKPKGDSLEIKPINLEMYNTEVTVFDALRDNKGRGLKAKDLIKILKKIDSKNE
;
A
#
# COMPACT_ATOMS: atom_id res chain seq x y z
N MET A 1 18.04 17.76 -13.97
CA MET A 1 16.70 17.31 -14.38
C MET A 1 15.83 18.54 -14.49
N GLU A 2 15.35 18.89 -15.69
CA GLU A 2 14.47 20.05 -15.86
C GLU A 2 13.12 19.82 -15.17
N THR A 3 12.77 20.73 -14.28
CA THR A 3 11.48 20.76 -13.59
C THR A 3 10.46 21.38 -14.54
N GLN A 4 9.83 20.57 -15.41
CA GLN A 4 8.75 21.07 -16.27
C GLN A 4 7.54 21.45 -15.42
N THR A 5 7.26 22.75 -15.36
CA THR A 5 6.05 23.29 -14.72
C THR A 5 4.92 23.29 -15.74
N LYS A 6 3.81 22.63 -15.43
CA LYS A 6 2.62 22.59 -16.28
C LYS A 6 1.42 23.16 -15.51
N ILE A 7 0.83 24.22 -16.04
CA ILE A 7 -0.44 24.75 -15.56
C ILE A 7 -1.57 23.98 -16.26
N GLN A 8 -2.56 23.52 -15.51
CA GLN A 8 -3.70 22.78 -16.07
C GLN A 8 -5.01 23.22 -15.43
N LYS A 9 -6.09 23.16 -16.21
CA LYS A 9 -7.44 23.39 -15.70
C LYS A 9 -7.87 22.22 -14.82
N ILE A 10 -8.57 22.53 -13.75
CA ILE A 10 -9.29 21.55 -12.93
C ILE A 10 -10.62 21.26 -13.63
N THR A 11 -11.05 20.00 -13.64
CA THR A 11 -12.36 19.65 -14.19
C THR A 11 -13.48 20.23 -13.33
N SER A 12 -14.70 20.29 -13.86
CA SER A 12 -15.88 20.74 -13.08
C SER A 12 -16.14 19.92 -11.82
N LYS A 13 -15.62 18.70 -11.73
CA LYS A 13 -15.71 17.81 -10.56
C LYS A 13 -14.50 17.92 -9.62
N GLY A 14 -13.62 18.91 -9.81
CA GLY A 14 -12.44 19.08 -8.97
C GLY A 14 -11.29 18.10 -9.28
N GLN A 15 -11.32 17.41 -10.43
CA GLN A 15 -10.30 16.42 -10.77
C GLN A 15 -9.09 17.08 -11.45
N ILE A 16 -7.91 16.55 -11.16
CA ILE A 16 -6.64 16.91 -11.81
C ILE A 16 -6.08 15.71 -12.58
N THR A 17 -5.52 15.95 -13.76
CA THR A 17 -4.88 14.89 -14.55
C THR A 17 -3.38 14.91 -14.29
N LEU A 18 -2.80 13.77 -13.93
CA LEU A 18 -1.34 13.68 -13.73
C LEU A 18 -0.59 13.62 -15.08
N PRO A 19 0.55 14.33 -15.22
CA PRO A 19 1.34 14.31 -16.45
C PRO A 19 1.75 12.91 -16.89
N VAL A 20 1.79 12.68 -18.21
CA VAL A 20 2.15 11.37 -18.80
C VAL A 20 3.53 10.91 -18.35
N SER A 21 4.51 11.82 -18.27
CA SER A 21 5.87 11.52 -17.80
C SER A 21 5.87 10.98 -16.37
N TRP A 22 5.11 11.60 -15.47
CA TRP A 22 4.97 11.16 -14.09
C TRP A 22 4.29 9.80 -13.99
N ARG A 23 3.18 9.59 -14.72
CA ARG A 23 2.48 8.30 -14.76
C ARG A 23 3.37 7.16 -15.26
N LYS A 24 4.15 7.40 -16.32
CA LYS A 24 5.11 6.40 -16.84
C LYS A 24 6.24 6.11 -15.87
N LYS A 25 6.75 7.14 -15.17
CA LYS A 25 7.85 6.99 -14.23
C LYS A 25 7.49 6.14 -13.01
N PHE A 26 6.31 6.36 -12.44
CA PHE A 26 5.94 5.71 -11.17
C PHE A 26 4.98 4.54 -11.32
N ASN A 27 4.21 4.47 -12.42
CA ASN A 27 3.21 3.43 -12.70
C ASN A 27 2.31 3.09 -11.47
N ALA A 28 2.02 4.08 -10.64
CA ALA A 28 1.37 3.89 -9.37
C ALA A 28 -0.13 3.69 -9.55
N ARG A 29 -0.68 2.64 -8.94
CA ARG A 29 -2.14 2.38 -8.91
C ARG A 29 -2.87 3.28 -7.92
N GLN A 30 -2.15 3.78 -6.93
CA GLN A 30 -2.67 4.59 -5.85
C GLN A 30 -1.69 5.72 -5.53
N ILE A 31 -2.21 6.82 -5.01
CA ILE A 31 -1.42 8.01 -4.64
C ILE A 31 -1.78 8.45 -3.23
N MET A 32 -0.80 8.99 -2.53
CA MET A 32 -1.01 9.73 -1.30
C MET A 32 -1.12 11.21 -1.63
N ILE A 33 -2.14 11.87 -1.07
CA ILE A 33 -2.33 13.31 -1.16
C ILE A 33 -2.26 13.87 0.25
N LYS A 34 -1.30 14.77 0.52
CA LYS A 34 -1.09 15.35 1.85
C LYS A 34 -1.10 16.89 1.76
N PRO A 35 -1.84 17.59 2.63
CA PRO A 35 -1.74 19.03 2.77
C PRO A 35 -0.34 19.44 3.26
N LYS A 36 0.23 20.49 2.67
CA LYS A 36 1.49 21.12 3.07
C LYS A 36 1.36 22.63 2.93
N GLY A 37 0.91 23.28 4.02
CA GLY A 37 0.50 24.68 3.98
C GLY A 37 -0.64 24.87 2.99
N ASP A 38 -0.47 25.83 2.08
CA ASP A 38 -1.45 26.15 1.03
C ASP A 38 -1.32 25.26 -0.23
N SER A 39 -0.56 24.17 -0.14
CA SER A 39 -0.30 23.27 -1.27
C SER A 39 -0.68 21.83 -0.96
N LEU A 40 -0.93 21.05 -2.01
CA LEU A 40 -1.09 19.61 -1.93
C LEU A 40 0.17 18.92 -2.44
N GLU A 41 0.76 18.07 -1.61
CA GLU A 41 1.84 17.18 -2.01
C GLU A 41 1.25 15.85 -2.48
N ILE A 42 1.59 15.43 -3.70
CA ILE A 42 1.15 14.18 -4.30
C ILE A 42 2.34 13.24 -4.45
N LYS A 43 2.23 12.04 -3.88
CA LYS A 43 3.27 11.00 -3.93
C LYS A 43 2.68 9.67 -4.42
N PRO A 44 3.41 8.86 -5.18
CA PRO A 44 2.99 7.50 -5.45
C PRO A 44 3.01 6.71 -4.15
N ILE A 45 2.05 5.82 -3.95
CA ILE A 45 2.06 4.90 -2.80
C ILE A 45 2.44 3.51 -3.29
N ASN A 46 3.37 2.87 -2.59
CA ASN A 46 3.51 1.42 -2.64
C ASN A 46 2.86 0.87 -1.37
N LEU A 47 1.70 0.25 -1.50
CA LEU A 47 0.97 -0.33 -0.37
C LEU A 47 1.81 -1.31 0.43
N GLU A 48 2.76 -2.01 -0.21
CA GLU A 48 3.67 -2.94 0.47
C GLU A 48 4.52 -2.23 1.53
N MET A 49 4.82 -0.95 1.37
CA MET A 49 5.58 -0.17 2.37
C MET A 49 4.71 0.36 3.52
N TYR A 50 3.38 0.42 3.33
CA TYR A 50 2.43 0.90 4.36
C TYR A 50 1.69 -0.25 5.03
N ASN A 51 1.82 -1.47 4.51
CA ASN A 51 1.29 -2.67 5.14
C ASN A 51 2.19 -3.06 6.31
N THR A 52 1.93 -2.45 7.46
CA THR A 52 2.58 -2.83 8.74
C THR A 52 2.07 -4.18 9.27
N GLU A 53 1.01 -4.71 8.64
CA GLU A 53 0.45 -6.01 8.98
C GLU A 53 1.23 -7.12 8.28
N VAL A 54 1.78 -8.02 9.08
CA VAL A 54 2.41 -9.26 8.58
C VAL A 54 1.36 -10.35 8.55
N THR A 55 1.10 -10.93 7.38
CA THR A 55 0.29 -12.14 7.28
C THR A 55 1.04 -13.32 7.90
N VAL A 56 0.79 -13.55 9.19
CA VAL A 56 1.38 -14.66 9.97
C VAL A 56 0.86 -16.03 9.52
N PHE A 57 -0.32 -16.08 8.92
CA PHE A 57 -0.92 -17.30 8.38
C PHE A 57 -1.88 -16.98 7.23
N ASP A 58 -1.63 -17.56 6.06
CA ASP A 58 -2.51 -17.53 4.90
C ASP A 58 -3.00 -18.96 4.63
N ALA A 59 -4.31 -19.20 4.70
CA ALA A 59 -4.86 -20.55 4.57
C ALA A 59 -4.58 -21.18 3.19
N LEU A 60 -4.54 -20.39 2.12
CA LEU A 60 -4.23 -20.85 0.77
C LEU A 60 -2.76 -21.23 0.67
N ARG A 61 -1.86 -20.38 1.17
CA ARG A 61 -0.40 -20.58 1.17
C ARG A 61 0.03 -21.72 2.08
N ASP A 62 -0.47 -21.72 3.31
CA ASP A 62 0.10 -22.48 4.43
C ASP A 62 -0.69 -23.77 4.74
N ASN A 63 -1.94 -23.89 4.25
CA ASN A 63 -2.75 -25.11 4.45
C ASN A 63 -3.55 -25.55 3.21
N LYS A 64 -3.16 -25.11 2.01
CA LYS A 64 -3.81 -25.49 0.74
C LYS A 64 -5.33 -25.22 0.73
N GLY A 65 -5.76 -24.16 1.40
CA GLY A 65 -7.16 -23.78 1.55
C GLY A 65 -7.97 -24.65 2.51
N ARG A 66 -7.35 -25.59 3.24
CA ARG A 66 -8.05 -26.41 4.22
C ARG A 66 -8.27 -25.62 5.52
N GLY A 67 -9.45 -25.77 6.11
CA GLY A 67 -9.74 -25.20 7.43
C GLY A 67 -8.81 -25.78 8.50
N LEU A 68 -8.39 -24.95 9.45
CA LEU A 68 -7.60 -25.35 10.60
C LEU A 68 -8.49 -25.33 11.85
N LYS A 69 -8.39 -26.33 12.73
CA LYS A 69 -9.11 -26.30 14.00
C LYS A 69 -8.48 -25.23 14.90
N ALA A 70 -9.30 -24.50 15.66
CA ALA A 70 -8.82 -23.45 16.57
C ALA A 70 -7.74 -23.96 17.56
N LYS A 71 -7.84 -25.21 18.01
CA LYS A 71 -6.85 -25.85 18.89
C LYS A 71 -5.47 -25.96 18.24
N ASP A 72 -5.43 -26.26 16.94
CA ASP A 72 -4.19 -26.43 16.19
C ASP A 72 -3.53 -25.07 15.90
N LEU A 73 -4.34 -24.04 15.63
CA LEU A 73 -3.86 -22.66 15.48
C LEU A 73 -3.20 -22.15 16.77
N ILE A 74 -3.84 -22.37 17.92
CA ILE A 74 -3.29 -21.99 19.24
C ILE A 74 -1.93 -22.66 19.48
N LYS A 75 -1.76 -23.93 19.08
CA LYS A 75 -0.50 -24.66 19.23
C LYS A 75 0.61 -24.05 18.36
N ILE A 76 0.29 -23.62 17.14
CA ILE A 76 1.24 -22.97 16.22
C ILE A 76 1.67 -21.62 16.79
N LEU A 77 0.72 -20.79 17.24
CA LEU A 77 1.01 -19.47 17.81
C LEU A 77 1.91 -19.57 19.05
N LYS A 78 1.62 -20.49 19.98
CA LYS A 78 2.46 -20.72 21.16
C LYS A 78 3.90 -21.13 20.82
N LYS A 79 4.11 -21.89 19.74
CA LYS A 79 5.44 -22.32 19.28
C LYS A 79 6.26 -21.18 18.68
N ILE A 80 5.59 -20.18 18.11
CA ILE A 80 6.24 -18.98 17.58
C ILE A 80 6.65 -18.06 18.74
N ASP A 81 5.77 -17.89 19.72
CA ASP A 81 6.01 -17.06 20.91
C ASP A 81 7.21 -17.56 21.73
N SER A 82 7.28 -18.87 21.97
CA SER A 82 8.38 -19.53 22.71
C SER A 82 9.72 -19.63 21.96
N LYS A 83 9.80 -19.16 20.71
CA LYS A 83 11.06 -19.05 19.95
C LYS A 83 11.63 -17.63 19.94
N ASN A 84 10.92 -16.67 20.53
CA ASN A 84 11.31 -15.26 20.62
C ASN A 84 11.83 -14.89 22.03
N GLU A 85 12.03 -15.87 22.92
CA GLU A 85 12.85 -15.79 24.15
C GLU A 85 14.20 -16.48 23.93
#